data_AF-Q5V0B8-F1
#
_entry.id   AF-Q5V0B8-F1
#
_cell.length_a   1.000
_cell.length_b   1.000
_cell.length_c   1.000
_cell.angle_alpha   90.00
_cell.angle_beta   90.00
_cell.angle_gamma   90.00
#
_symmetry.space_group_name_H-M   'P 1'
#
loop_
_entity.id
_entity.type
_entity.pdbx_description
1 polymer ?
#
loop_
_entity_poly.entity_id
_entity_poly.type
_entity_poly.pdbx_seq_one_letter_code
_entity_poly.pdbx_strand_id
1 'polypeptide(L)'
;MFERITNPEDRGQVGIGTLIVFIAMVLVAAIAAGVLINTAGFLQSSAEQTGQESSDQVTNQIQVASKIGSVAGSGPTDTIIVEGETIQFAIDSGSTLTVSSTSAGDSNLANLDGQDGEVAVEQGDEIRFTRESTSTISVTNTETGASTTVSEGTDTLSLAGDSDTNDDTVTFQRTYEDPVNGEVDITSVTLNDGESTSAVSADLENSQNTEQYLPLTGDDSNSDDVIVSDGETLSATSGSSDITVASSTITINQGDDVTFDVIANDEVRITNENTGDSVSFNPFDNQIDTASALTLENDDGDQIITTSSGQITGLASSEVSLTTSQVLLVNEDYSTGGGGVSEISVIAIKGSGADQINLEQTTITTIGPSGTNTLTYGGNSATEGETFGVQAVQDEDDSLPVMTDADRFRIIVNPGTLETGETMTLEVTTESGATTEIRVSVPNTLSGETAVQV
;
A
#
# COMPACT_ATOMS: atom_id res chain seq x y z
N MET A 1 -6.74 83.63 -59.60
CA MET A 1 -7.46 82.88 -60.66
C MET A 1 -7.59 81.46 -60.14
N PHE A 2 -8.80 81.01 -59.81
CA PHE A 2 -9.07 79.64 -59.37
C PHE A 2 -9.81 78.94 -60.50
N GLU A 3 -9.12 78.03 -61.19
CA GLU A 3 -9.69 77.15 -62.20
C GLU A 3 -10.68 76.20 -61.48
N ARG A 4 -11.98 76.29 -61.78
CA ARG A 4 -12.99 75.41 -61.19
C ARG A 4 -12.99 74.10 -61.98
N ILE A 5 -12.34 73.07 -61.44
CA ILE A 5 -12.40 71.71 -62.00
C ILE A 5 -13.87 71.24 -61.95
N THR A 6 -14.56 71.25 -63.09
CA THR A 6 -15.96 70.80 -63.23
C THR A 6 -16.06 69.42 -63.91
N ASN A 7 -15.00 68.62 -63.85
CA ASN A 7 -15.01 67.29 -64.48
C ASN A 7 -15.79 66.31 -63.58
N PRO A 8 -16.93 65.76 -64.03
CA PRO A 8 -17.76 64.87 -63.20
C PRO A 8 -17.05 63.56 -62.79
N GLU A 9 -16.02 63.15 -63.54
CA GLU A 9 -15.19 61.97 -63.26
C GLU A 9 -14.38 62.14 -61.95
N ASP A 10 -13.85 63.34 -61.68
CA ASP A 10 -13.07 63.63 -60.47
C ASP A 10 -13.94 63.69 -59.20
N ARG A 11 -15.24 64.02 -59.33
CA ARG A 11 -16.19 64.04 -58.19
C ARG A 11 -16.58 62.63 -57.74
N GLY A 12 -16.68 61.68 -58.66
CA GLY A 12 -16.89 60.26 -58.35
C GLY A 12 -15.68 59.64 -57.62
N GLN A 13 -14.46 60.03 -58.02
CA GLN A 13 -13.21 59.59 -57.40
C GLN A 13 -13.07 60.08 -55.95
N VAL A 14 -13.42 61.34 -55.66
CA VAL A 14 -13.40 61.87 -54.28
C VAL A 14 -14.45 61.17 -53.40
N GLY A 15 -15.65 60.92 -53.94
CA GLY A 15 -16.70 60.20 -53.21
C GLY A 15 -16.31 58.77 -52.84
N ILE A 16 -15.72 58.02 -53.78
CA ILE A 16 -15.21 56.67 -53.53
C ILE A 16 -14.05 56.71 -52.53
N GLY A 17 -13.12 57.66 -52.65
CA GLY A 17 -12.01 57.84 -51.71
C GLY A 17 -12.48 58.08 -50.28
N THR A 18 -13.50 58.92 -50.07
CA THR A 18 -14.08 59.15 -48.73
C THR A 18 -14.77 57.90 -48.16
N LEU A 19 -15.42 57.10 -49.00
CA LEU A 19 -16.11 55.87 -48.58
C LEU A 19 -15.11 54.78 -48.17
N ILE A 20 -13.98 54.66 -48.89
CA ILE A 20 -12.89 53.74 -48.53
C ILE A 20 -12.27 54.13 -47.19
N VAL A 21 -11.98 55.42 -46.98
CA VAL A 21 -11.41 55.90 -45.71
C VAL A 21 -12.39 55.66 -44.55
N PHE A 22 -13.69 55.86 -44.79
CA PHE A 22 -14.72 55.62 -43.79
C PHE A 22 -14.77 54.14 -43.37
N ILE A 23 -14.80 53.22 -44.35
CA ILE A 23 -14.80 51.77 -44.07
C ILE A 23 -13.50 51.35 -43.37
N ALA A 24 -12.35 51.85 -43.83
CA ALA A 24 -11.05 51.54 -43.21
C ALA A 24 -10.99 52.01 -41.75
N MET A 25 -11.51 53.21 -41.44
CA MET A 25 -11.55 53.72 -40.06
C MET A 25 -12.47 52.87 -39.17
N VAL A 26 -13.61 52.43 -39.68
CA VAL A 26 -14.51 51.52 -38.95
C VAL A 26 -13.86 50.17 -38.68
N LEU A 27 -13.12 49.61 -39.64
CA LEU A 27 -12.40 48.35 -39.45
C LEU A 27 -11.27 48.47 -38.41
N VAL A 28 -10.49 49.55 -38.46
CA VAL A 28 -9.44 49.81 -37.45
C VAL A 28 -10.06 50.01 -36.07
N ALA A 29 -11.18 50.75 -35.96
CA ALA A 29 -11.89 50.92 -34.71
C ALA A 29 -12.45 49.61 -34.16
N ALA A 30 -12.96 48.71 -35.02
CA ALA A 30 -13.45 47.39 -34.61
C ALA A 30 -12.31 46.49 -34.09
N ILE A 31 -11.15 46.47 -34.74
CA ILE A 31 -9.98 45.71 -34.28
C ILE A 31 -9.47 46.30 -32.94
N ALA A 32 -9.37 47.62 -32.83
CA ALA A 32 -8.95 48.29 -31.60
C ALA A 32 -9.93 48.02 -30.44
N ALA A 33 -11.25 48.05 -30.70
CA ALA A 33 -12.26 47.67 -29.73
C ALA A 33 -12.13 46.19 -29.31
N GLY A 34 -11.86 45.28 -30.25
CA GLY A 34 -11.60 43.87 -29.96
C GLY A 34 -10.40 43.66 -29.03
N VAL A 35 -9.31 44.39 -29.26
CA VAL A 35 -8.13 44.37 -28.36
C VAL A 35 -8.48 44.94 -26.99
N LEU A 36 -9.18 46.07 -26.92
CA LEU A 36 -9.58 46.69 -25.65
C LEU A 36 -10.50 45.79 -24.82
N ILE A 37 -11.47 45.11 -25.45
CA ILE A 37 -12.36 44.17 -24.77
C ILE A 37 -11.59 42.96 -24.26
N ASN A 38 -10.65 42.42 -25.06
CA ASN A 38 -9.84 41.28 -24.65
C ASN A 38 -8.92 41.64 -23.47
N THR A 39 -8.22 42.77 -23.55
CA THR A 39 -7.37 43.26 -22.44
C THR A 39 -8.18 43.57 -21.19
N ALA A 40 -9.36 44.18 -21.33
CA ALA A 40 -10.24 44.43 -20.18
C ALA A 40 -10.74 43.12 -19.55
N GLY A 41 -11.10 42.12 -20.36
CA GLY A 41 -11.52 40.80 -19.88
C GLY A 41 -10.38 40.06 -19.16
N PHE A 42 -9.16 40.09 -19.71
CA PHE A 42 -7.98 39.53 -19.05
C PHE A 42 -7.70 40.22 -17.70
N LEU A 43 -7.67 41.55 -17.68
CA LEU A 43 -7.42 42.31 -16.45
C LEU A 43 -8.54 42.12 -15.41
N GLN A 44 -9.80 42.00 -15.84
CA GLN A 44 -10.91 41.69 -14.95
C GLN A 44 -10.74 40.31 -14.33
N SER A 45 -10.45 39.28 -15.14
CA SER A 45 -10.22 37.93 -14.65
C SER A 45 -9.02 37.87 -13.69
N SER A 46 -7.92 38.54 -14.02
CA SER A 46 -6.77 38.64 -13.11
C SER A 46 -7.10 39.39 -11.83
N ALA A 47 -7.86 40.49 -11.90
CA ALA A 47 -8.25 41.26 -10.71
C ALA A 47 -9.25 40.50 -9.82
N GLU A 48 -10.17 39.73 -10.39
CA GLU A 48 -11.07 38.85 -9.66
C GLU A 48 -10.30 37.72 -8.97
N GLN A 49 -9.37 37.07 -9.69
CA GLN A 49 -8.50 36.04 -9.12
C GLN A 49 -7.65 36.57 -7.97
N THR A 50 -6.94 37.68 -8.17
CA THR A 50 -6.13 38.31 -7.11
C THR A 50 -6.98 38.83 -5.95
N GLY A 51 -8.21 39.29 -6.23
CA GLY A 51 -9.15 39.71 -5.19
C GLY A 51 -9.62 38.55 -4.32
N GLN A 52 -9.90 37.40 -4.94
CA GLN A 52 -10.24 36.17 -4.24
C GLN A 52 -9.05 35.68 -3.41
N GLU A 53 -7.86 35.57 -4.01
CA GLU A 53 -6.63 35.15 -3.35
C GLU A 53 -6.27 36.06 -2.16
N SER A 54 -6.42 37.39 -2.30
CA SER A 54 -6.17 38.34 -1.22
C SER A 54 -7.22 38.25 -0.10
N SER A 55 -8.47 37.92 -0.44
CA SER A 55 -9.51 37.73 0.56
C SER A 55 -9.25 36.45 1.34
N ASP A 56 -8.97 35.35 0.63
CA ASP A 56 -8.68 34.04 1.21
C ASP A 56 -7.43 34.10 2.11
N GLN A 57 -6.38 34.84 1.72
CA GLN A 57 -5.17 35.01 2.53
C GLN A 57 -5.40 35.76 3.86
N VAL A 58 -6.42 36.62 3.94
CA VAL A 58 -6.73 37.41 5.14
C VAL A 58 -7.80 36.71 6.01
N THR A 59 -8.66 35.90 5.42
CA THR A 59 -9.68 35.14 6.17
C THR A 59 -9.16 33.80 6.70
N ASN A 60 -8.23 33.16 6.00
CA ASN A 60 -7.73 31.85 6.40
C ASN A 60 -6.67 32.01 7.49
N GLN A 61 -6.95 31.42 8.66
CA GLN A 61 -5.99 31.43 9.76
C GLN A 61 -4.87 30.40 9.58
N ILE A 62 -5.07 29.38 8.75
CA ILE A 62 -4.04 28.40 8.43
C ILE A 62 -3.72 28.52 6.94
N GLN A 63 -2.43 28.64 6.62
CA GLN A 63 -1.95 28.65 5.24
C GLN A 63 -1.21 27.34 4.95
N VAL A 64 -1.58 26.69 3.85
CA VAL A 64 -0.94 25.45 3.39
C VAL A 64 0.29 25.80 2.54
N ALA A 65 1.46 25.31 2.95
CA ALA A 65 2.71 25.48 2.21
C ALA A 65 2.96 24.33 1.23
N SER A 66 2.65 23.09 1.62
CA SER A 66 2.76 21.91 0.74
C SER A 66 1.85 20.77 1.19
N LYS A 67 1.52 19.88 0.25
CA LYS A 67 0.70 18.68 0.48
C LYS A 67 1.39 17.50 -0.19
N ILE A 68 1.59 16.43 0.56
CA ILE A 68 2.24 15.20 0.09
C ILE A 68 1.39 14.03 0.58
N GLY A 69 1.09 13.09 -0.31
CA GLY A 69 0.47 11.81 0.03
C GLY A 69 1.54 10.72 0.06
N SER A 70 1.53 9.89 1.10
CA SER A 70 2.27 8.63 1.14
C SER A 70 1.46 7.56 0.41
N VAL A 71 2.07 6.86 -0.54
CA VAL A 71 1.39 5.82 -1.32
C VAL A 71 1.31 4.54 -0.48
N ALA A 72 0.14 3.90 -0.41
CA ALA A 72 -0.02 2.65 0.32
C ALA A 72 0.83 1.53 -0.34
N GLY A 73 1.44 0.68 0.49
CA GLY A 73 2.48 -0.27 0.05
C GLY A 73 3.92 0.21 0.24
N SER A 74 4.13 1.37 0.88
CA SER A 74 5.43 1.80 1.41
C SER A 74 5.34 2.07 2.91
N GLY A 75 5.59 1.01 3.67
CA GLY A 75 5.48 0.89 5.12
C GLY A 75 5.56 -0.60 5.47
N PRO A 76 5.07 -1.02 6.64
CA PRO A 76 4.63 -2.40 6.82
C PRO A 76 3.36 -2.68 5.99
N THR A 77 3.00 -3.95 5.86
CA THR A 77 1.68 -4.44 5.51
C THR A 77 0.94 -4.91 6.76
N ASP A 78 -0.38 -4.81 6.77
CA ASP A 78 -1.19 -5.12 7.94
C ASP A 78 -1.60 -6.60 7.91
N THR A 79 -0.69 -7.46 8.37
CA THR A 79 -0.75 -8.91 8.30
C THR A 79 -1.77 -9.50 9.28
N ILE A 80 -2.53 -10.50 8.85
CA ILE A 80 -3.42 -11.35 9.62
C ILE A 80 -2.85 -12.77 9.58
N ILE A 81 -2.57 -13.33 10.75
CA ILE A 81 -2.14 -14.71 10.90
C ILE A 81 -3.38 -15.56 11.09
N VAL A 82 -3.50 -16.61 10.29
CA VAL A 82 -4.54 -17.63 10.44
C VAL A 82 -3.88 -18.89 10.97
N GLU A 83 -4.14 -19.23 12.23
CA GLU A 83 -3.55 -20.38 12.90
C GLU A 83 -4.59 -21.50 13.06
N GLY A 84 -4.39 -22.64 12.39
CA GLY A 84 -5.17 -23.86 12.65
C GLY A 84 -4.42 -24.88 13.52
N GLU A 85 -4.96 -26.09 13.65
CA GLU A 85 -4.39 -27.13 14.55
C GLU A 85 -2.95 -27.55 14.20
N THR A 86 -2.59 -27.52 12.91
CA THR A 86 -1.30 -28.08 12.41
C THR A 86 -0.53 -27.18 11.46
N ILE A 87 -1.15 -26.10 10.96
CA ILE A 87 -0.60 -25.23 9.92
C ILE A 87 -1.05 -23.79 10.22
N GLN A 88 -0.13 -22.84 10.03
CA GLN A 88 -0.39 -21.40 10.12
C GLN A 88 0.09 -20.69 8.85
N PHE A 89 -0.50 -19.55 8.51
CA PHE A 89 0.12 -18.60 7.57
C PHE A 89 -0.29 -17.15 7.80
N ALA A 90 0.55 -16.24 7.30
CA ALA A 90 0.27 -14.82 7.16
C ALA A 90 -0.48 -14.53 5.84
N ILE A 91 -1.69 -13.98 5.92
CA ILE A 91 -2.37 -13.25 4.81
C ILE A 91 -2.36 -11.76 5.16
N ASP A 92 -2.27 -10.81 4.24
CA ASP A 92 -2.50 -9.41 4.62
C ASP A 92 -4.00 -9.08 4.66
N SER A 93 -4.36 -8.13 5.51
CA SER A 93 -5.73 -7.64 5.67
C SER A 93 -6.35 -7.26 4.32
N GLY A 94 -7.50 -7.86 4.01
CA GLY A 94 -8.28 -7.66 2.78
C GLY A 94 -8.24 -8.86 1.83
N SER A 95 -7.26 -9.77 1.98
CA SER A 95 -7.13 -10.99 1.18
C SER A 95 -8.24 -12.01 1.46
N THR A 96 -8.40 -12.96 0.53
CA THR A 96 -9.40 -14.02 0.57
C THR A 96 -8.78 -15.40 0.62
N LEU A 97 -9.42 -16.33 1.33
CA LEU A 97 -9.11 -17.76 1.31
C LEU A 97 -10.26 -18.54 0.70
N THR A 98 -9.96 -19.55 -0.11
CA THR A 98 -10.97 -20.42 -0.70
C THR A 98 -11.28 -21.59 0.23
N VAL A 99 -12.56 -21.92 0.39
CA VAL A 99 -12.97 -23.12 1.12
C VAL A 99 -12.81 -24.34 0.20
N SER A 100 -11.75 -25.12 0.40
CA SER A 100 -11.40 -26.27 -0.43
C SER A 100 -12.25 -27.51 -0.11
N SER A 101 -12.65 -27.68 1.14
CA SER A 101 -13.59 -28.75 1.50
C SER A 101 -14.43 -28.40 2.72
N THR A 102 -15.67 -28.88 2.70
CA THR A 102 -16.59 -28.85 3.83
C THR A 102 -17.12 -30.26 4.09
N SER A 103 -17.07 -30.73 5.33
CA SER A 103 -17.83 -31.89 5.78
C SER A 103 -18.84 -31.40 6.81
N ALA A 104 -20.13 -31.62 6.55
CA ALA A 104 -21.18 -31.43 7.54
C ALA A 104 -21.65 -32.84 7.95
N GLY A 105 -21.19 -33.32 9.10
CA GLY A 105 -21.54 -34.62 9.66
C GLY A 105 -23.04 -34.80 9.91
N ASP A 106 -23.80 -33.70 10.02
CA ASP A 106 -25.25 -33.69 10.19
C ASP A 106 -26.05 -33.20 8.96
N SER A 107 -25.34 -32.86 7.88
CA SER A 107 -25.87 -32.27 6.64
C SER A 107 -26.60 -30.92 6.79
N ASN A 108 -26.15 -30.09 7.73
CA ASN A 108 -26.26 -28.63 7.71
C ASN A 108 -25.33 -28.01 6.61
N LEU A 109 -25.19 -26.68 6.60
CA LEU A 109 -23.99 -26.01 6.07
C LEU A 109 -22.97 -25.87 7.20
N ALA A 110 -21.68 -25.95 6.90
CA ALA A 110 -20.66 -25.60 7.87
C ALA A 110 -20.70 -24.08 8.10
N ASN A 111 -20.86 -23.63 9.33
CA ASN A 111 -20.94 -22.22 9.67
C ASN A 111 -19.70 -21.82 10.47
N LEU A 112 -19.00 -20.78 10.02
CA LEU A 112 -17.96 -20.12 10.80
C LEU A 112 -18.60 -19.23 11.86
N ASP A 113 -18.26 -19.42 13.13
CA ASP A 113 -18.78 -18.64 14.25
C ASP A 113 -17.73 -17.65 14.77
N GLY A 114 -18.20 -16.46 15.12
CA GLY A 114 -17.44 -15.36 15.70
C GLY A 114 -18.29 -14.59 16.73
N GLN A 115 -17.90 -13.37 17.09
CA GLN A 115 -18.59 -12.61 18.14
C GLN A 115 -20.01 -12.18 17.78
N ASP A 116 -20.20 -11.78 16.52
CA ASP A 116 -21.41 -11.08 16.08
C ASP A 116 -22.38 -11.98 15.30
N GLY A 117 -22.06 -13.28 15.21
CA GLY A 117 -22.91 -14.31 14.61
C GLY A 117 -22.16 -15.27 13.70
N GLU A 118 -22.93 -16.04 12.94
CA GLU A 118 -22.46 -17.14 12.11
C GLU A 118 -22.39 -16.74 10.62
N VAL A 119 -21.34 -17.20 9.93
CA VAL A 119 -21.13 -17.09 8.49
C VAL A 119 -21.22 -18.48 7.87
N ALA A 120 -22.26 -18.72 7.08
CA ALA A 120 -22.38 -19.97 6.34
C ALA A 120 -21.30 -20.07 5.26
N VAL A 121 -20.70 -21.26 5.13
CA VAL A 121 -19.69 -21.56 4.12
C VAL A 121 -19.96 -22.88 3.40
N GLU A 122 -19.76 -22.88 2.10
CA GLU A 122 -19.82 -24.06 1.23
C GLU A 122 -18.46 -24.30 0.55
N GLN A 123 -18.21 -25.53 0.08
CA GLN A 123 -17.03 -25.80 -0.75
C GLN A 123 -17.04 -24.90 -1.99
N GLY A 124 -15.92 -24.21 -2.21
CA GLY A 124 -15.72 -23.26 -3.30
C GLY A 124 -16.01 -21.81 -2.93
N ASP A 125 -16.51 -21.53 -1.73
CA ASP A 125 -16.71 -20.15 -1.28
C ASP A 125 -15.38 -19.45 -1.02
N GLU A 126 -15.31 -18.15 -1.30
CA GLU A 126 -14.21 -17.28 -0.92
C GLU A 126 -14.55 -16.53 0.37
N ILE A 127 -13.62 -16.55 1.32
CA ILE A 127 -13.75 -15.93 2.64
C ILE A 127 -12.70 -14.83 2.76
N ARG A 128 -13.15 -13.58 2.89
CA ARG A 128 -12.30 -12.40 3.08
C ARG A 128 -12.02 -12.16 4.55
N PHE A 129 -10.77 -11.85 4.88
CA PHE A 129 -10.33 -11.45 6.21
C PHE A 129 -9.87 -9.99 6.17
N THR A 130 -10.55 -9.10 6.89
CA THR A 130 -10.26 -7.67 6.90
C THR A 130 -10.01 -7.20 8.32
N ARG A 131 -8.90 -6.50 8.57
CA ARG A 131 -8.64 -5.87 9.87
C ARG A 131 -9.43 -4.57 10.00
N GLU A 132 -10.47 -4.60 10.83
CA GLU A 132 -11.32 -3.43 11.13
C GLU A 132 -10.70 -2.51 12.19
N SER A 133 -9.87 -3.04 13.08
CA SER A 133 -9.16 -2.28 14.11
C SER A 133 -7.87 -2.99 14.54
N THR A 134 -7.07 -2.38 15.43
CA THR A 134 -5.83 -3.00 15.95
C THR A 134 -6.02 -4.37 16.61
N SER A 135 -7.26 -4.77 16.93
CA SER A 135 -7.55 -6.03 17.60
C SER A 135 -8.83 -6.69 17.08
N THR A 136 -9.36 -6.28 15.93
CA THR A 136 -10.61 -6.82 15.38
C THR A 136 -10.45 -7.16 13.92
N ILE A 137 -10.79 -8.40 13.58
CA ILE A 137 -10.77 -8.95 12.22
C ILE A 137 -12.19 -9.31 11.83
N SER A 138 -12.66 -8.79 10.70
CA SER A 138 -13.91 -9.16 10.04
C SER A 138 -13.65 -10.34 9.09
N VAL A 139 -14.45 -11.39 9.23
CA VAL A 139 -14.44 -12.58 8.37
C VAL A 139 -15.72 -12.56 7.57
N THR A 140 -15.62 -12.41 6.25
CA THR A 140 -16.77 -12.20 5.37
C THR A 140 -16.79 -13.22 4.24
N ASN A 141 -17.89 -13.97 4.09
CA ASN A 141 -18.12 -14.75 2.88
C ASN A 141 -18.46 -13.79 1.73
N THR A 142 -17.66 -13.80 0.67
CA THR A 142 -17.77 -12.81 -0.40
C THR A 142 -18.97 -13.03 -1.31
N GLU A 143 -19.45 -14.26 -1.42
CA GLU A 143 -20.59 -14.63 -2.26
C GLU A 143 -21.90 -14.26 -1.57
N THR A 144 -22.03 -14.57 -0.28
CA THR A 144 -23.27 -14.32 0.48
C THR A 144 -23.32 -12.93 1.10
N GLY A 145 -22.16 -12.30 1.30
CA GLY A 145 -22.01 -11.04 2.05
C GLY A 145 -22.26 -11.18 3.55
N ALA A 146 -22.40 -12.40 4.07
CA ALA A 146 -22.49 -12.65 5.50
C ALA A 146 -21.11 -12.45 6.14
N SER A 147 -21.08 -11.79 7.30
CA SER A 147 -19.84 -11.47 8.00
C SER A 147 -19.96 -11.71 9.51
N THR A 148 -18.85 -12.08 10.13
CA THR A 148 -18.67 -12.12 11.58
C THR A 148 -17.36 -11.46 11.97
N THR A 149 -17.17 -11.18 13.24
CA THR A 149 -15.96 -10.52 13.75
C THR A 149 -15.26 -11.39 14.76
N VAL A 150 -13.93 -11.33 14.78
CA VAL A 150 -13.06 -12.02 15.74
C VAL A 150 -12.17 -10.97 16.38
N SER A 151 -12.12 -10.97 17.71
CA SER A 151 -11.33 -10.04 18.50
C SER A 151 -10.14 -10.81 19.05
N GLU A 152 -8.95 -10.29 18.76
CA GLU A 152 -7.70 -10.90 19.19
C GLU A 152 -7.66 -11.16 20.71
N GLY A 153 -7.31 -12.39 21.07
CA GLY A 153 -7.11 -12.81 22.46
C GLY A 153 -8.39 -12.94 23.30
N THR A 154 -9.56 -12.61 22.76
CA THR A 154 -10.85 -12.83 23.45
C THR A 154 -11.74 -13.84 22.75
N ASP A 155 -11.62 -13.96 21.43
CA ASP A 155 -12.46 -14.80 20.60
C ASP A 155 -11.64 -15.52 19.53
N THR A 156 -12.21 -16.56 18.96
CA THR A 156 -11.58 -17.43 17.96
C THR A 156 -12.56 -17.67 16.83
N LEU A 157 -12.09 -17.83 15.58
CA LEU A 157 -12.94 -18.26 14.48
C LEU A 157 -13.21 -19.76 14.63
N SER A 158 -14.44 -20.18 14.88
CA SER A 158 -14.78 -21.58 15.18
C SER A 158 -15.93 -22.11 14.33
N LEU A 159 -16.38 -23.34 14.56
CA LEU A 159 -17.60 -23.88 13.94
C LEU A 159 -18.78 -23.73 14.91
N ALA A 160 -19.93 -23.34 14.38
CA ALA A 160 -21.10 -22.88 15.17
C ALA A 160 -21.86 -23.95 15.98
N GLY A 161 -21.29 -25.15 16.13
CA GLY A 161 -21.97 -26.28 16.75
C GLY A 161 -21.02 -27.45 16.97
N ASP A 162 -21.52 -28.59 17.47
CA ASP A 162 -22.64 -28.66 18.43
C ASP A 162 -22.35 -29.76 19.47
N SER A 163 -23.30 -29.95 20.37
CA SER A 163 -23.48 -31.10 21.23
C SER A 163 -23.56 -32.50 20.57
N ASP A 164 -23.22 -32.65 19.27
CA ASP A 164 -23.33 -33.93 18.54
C ASP A 164 -21.96 -34.60 18.32
N THR A 165 -21.97 -35.88 17.90
CA THR A 165 -20.75 -36.72 17.80
C THR A 165 -20.52 -37.25 16.38
N ASN A 166 -20.34 -36.35 15.42
CA ASN A 166 -19.88 -36.64 14.06
C ASN A 166 -19.27 -35.38 13.41
N ASP A 167 -17.95 -35.26 13.50
CA ASP A 167 -17.06 -34.17 13.08
C ASP A 167 -17.52 -33.36 11.84
N ASP A 168 -17.65 -32.05 12.00
CA ASP A 168 -17.73 -31.05 10.94
C ASP A 168 -16.34 -30.48 10.64
N THR A 169 -16.02 -30.27 9.37
CA THR A 169 -14.72 -29.71 8.96
C THR A 169 -14.85 -28.63 7.91
N VAL A 170 -14.11 -27.53 8.03
CA VAL A 170 -13.93 -26.50 6.99
C VAL A 170 -12.45 -26.36 6.70
N THR A 171 -12.02 -26.59 5.46
CA THR A 171 -10.63 -26.39 5.05
C THR A 171 -10.52 -25.13 4.20
N PHE A 172 -9.89 -24.09 4.72
CA PHE A 172 -9.37 -22.99 3.92
C PHE A 172 -8.16 -23.47 3.12
N GLN A 173 -7.97 -22.97 1.91
CA GLN A 173 -6.79 -23.23 1.08
C GLN A 173 -6.42 -21.99 0.27
N ARG A 174 -5.14 -21.92 -0.07
CA ARG A 174 -4.47 -20.80 -0.73
C ARG A 174 -3.80 -21.28 -2.02
N THR A 175 -3.98 -20.55 -3.12
CA THR A 175 -3.79 -21.07 -4.49
C THR A 175 -3.37 -20.01 -5.52
N TYR A 176 -3.03 -20.42 -6.75
CA TYR A 176 -2.30 -19.58 -7.72
C TYR A 176 -2.41 -20.09 -9.18
N GLU A 177 -3.18 -19.46 -10.09
CA GLU A 177 -3.17 -19.86 -11.52
C GLU A 177 -1.87 -19.42 -12.22
N ASP A 178 -0.93 -20.35 -12.36
CA ASP A 178 0.38 -20.15 -13.00
C ASP A 178 0.27 -19.83 -14.52
N PRO A 179 1.08 -18.88 -15.07
CA PRO A 179 1.07 -18.48 -16.48
C PRO A 179 1.29 -19.57 -17.55
N VAL A 180 1.67 -20.80 -17.16
CA VAL A 180 1.94 -21.93 -18.06
C VAL A 180 1.05 -23.15 -17.78
N ASN A 181 0.71 -23.42 -16.52
CA ASN A 181 0.15 -24.72 -16.08
C ASN A 181 -1.25 -24.66 -15.43
N GLY A 182 -1.45 -23.88 -14.36
CA GLY A 182 -2.68 -23.89 -13.55
C GLY A 182 -2.43 -23.73 -12.03
N GLU A 183 -3.45 -24.06 -11.24
CA GLU A 183 -3.59 -23.80 -9.79
C GLU A 183 -2.90 -24.84 -8.89
N VAL A 184 -2.16 -24.40 -7.86
CA VAL A 184 -1.40 -25.27 -6.95
C VAL A 184 -1.80 -25.07 -5.50
N ASP A 185 -1.94 -26.19 -4.80
CA ASP A 185 -2.07 -26.32 -3.35
C ASP A 185 -0.88 -25.68 -2.61
N ILE A 186 -0.92 -24.37 -2.30
CA ILE A 186 0.17 -23.73 -1.54
C ILE A 186 0.16 -24.22 -0.10
N THR A 187 -0.96 -24.04 0.60
CA THR A 187 -1.13 -24.39 2.02
C THR A 187 -2.63 -24.41 2.36
N SER A 188 -3.05 -25.30 3.27
CA SER A 188 -4.43 -25.41 3.71
C SER A 188 -4.53 -25.41 5.23
N VAL A 189 -5.52 -24.70 5.78
CA VAL A 189 -5.85 -24.69 7.21
C VAL A 189 -7.23 -25.32 7.39
N THR A 190 -7.34 -26.35 8.22
CA THR A 190 -8.61 -27.05 8.50
C THR A 190 -9.10 -26.74 9.90
N LEU A 191 -10.33 -26.25 10.01
CA LEU A 191 -11.14 -26.20 11.22
C LEU A 191 -11.91 -27.50 11.36
N ASN A 192 -12.01 -28.05 12.57
CA ASN A 192 -12.72 -29.30 12.87
C ASN A 192 -13.37 -29.25 14.27
N ASP A 193 -14.66 -29.53 14.43
CA ASP A 193 -15.29 -29.49 15.76
C ASP A 193 -15.08 -30.78 16.61
N GLY A 194 -14.69 -31.90 15.99
CA GLY A 194 -14.22 -33.16 16.61
C GLY A 194 -15.22 -34.01 17.44
N GLU A 195 -14.92 -35.32 17.62
CA GLU A 195 -15.68 -36.33 18.40
C GLU A 195 -15.70 -36.07 19.94
N SER A 196 -15.31 -34.89 20.41
CA SER A 196 -15.22 -34.57 21.83
C SER A 196 -15.02 -33.08 22.09
N THR A 197 -16.10 -32.38 22.49
CA THR A 197 -16.23 -31.15 23.34
C THR A 197 -15.18 -30.02 23.29
N SER A 198 -14.19 -30.09 22.41
CA SER A 198 -13.07 -29.16 22.25
C SER A 198 -12.98 -28.91 20.75
N ALA A 199 -13.85 -28.05 20.25
CA ALA A 199 -13.82 -27.62 18.86
C ALA A 199 -12.44 -27.05 18.51
N VAL A 200 -11.88 -27.46 17.38
CA VAL A 200 -10.67 -26.86 16.80
C VAL A 200 -11.08 -25.54 16.15
N SER A 201 -10.74 -24.45 16.84
CA SER A 201 -10.90 -23.07 16.39
C SER A 201 -9.60 -22.54 15.77
N ALA A 202 -9.71 -21.57 14.86
CA ALA A 202 -8.56 -20.77 14.43
C ALA A 202 -8.40 -19.53 15.30
N ASP A 203 -7.20 -19.35 15.82
CA ASP A 203 -6.76 -18.08 16.39
C ASP A 203 -6.39 -17.15 15.23
N LEU A 204 -6.91 -15.92 15.29
CA LEU A 204 -6.62 -14.87 14.31
C LEU A 204 -5.86 -13.74 15.01
N GLU A 205 -4.66 -13.44 14.55
CA GLU A 205 -3.79 -12.40 15.13
C GLU A 205 -3.38 -11.36 14.08
N ASN A 206 -3.42 -10.06 14.41
CA ASN A 206 -2.82 -9.01 13.59
C ASN A 206 -1.31 -8.89 13.88
N SER A 207 -0.54 -8.67 12.82
CA SER A 207 0.91 -8.44 12.81
C SER A 207 1.27 -7.39 11.75
N GLN A 208 2.56 -7.09 11.58
CA GLN A 208 3.06 -6.18 10.55
C GLN A 208 4.37 -6.69 9.94
N ASN A 209 4.30 -7.29 8.75
CA ASN A 209 5.45 -7.96 8.13
C ASN A 209 6.44 -7.01 7.41
N THR A 210 7.71 -7.43 7.38
CA THR A 210 8.80 -6.89 6.53
C THR A 210 9.78 -7.97 6.02
N GLU A 211 9.54 -9.24 6.32
CA GLU A 211 10.50 -10.32 6.11
C GLU A 211 10.22 -11.09 4.82
N GLN A 212 11.29 -11.38 4.07
CA GLN A 212 11.29 -12.20 2.86
C GLN A 212 12.02 -13.51 3.21
N TYR A 213 11.45 -14.67 2.90
CA TYR A 213 12.10 -15.95 3.19
C TYR A 213 12.26 -16.86 1.97
N LEU A 214 13.32 -17.66 1.97
CA LEU A 214 13.69 -18.63 0.96
C LEU A 214 13.92 -20.01 1.62
N PRO A 215 13.09 -21.03 1.34
CA PRO A 215 13.35 -22.40 1.75
C PRO A 215 14.47 -23.00 0.90
N LEU A 216 15.41 -23.66 1.56
CA LEU A 216 16.54 -24.35 0.97
C LEU A 216 16.66 -25.74 1.60
N THR A 217 16.93 -26.73 0.75
CA THR A 217 17.07 -28.13 1.15
C THR A 217 18.35 -28.71 0.57
N GLY A 218 19.13 -29.43 1.37
CA GLY A 218 20.31 -30.16 0.92
C GLY A 218 19.97 -31.54 0.35
N ASP A 219 20.87 -32.11 -0.46
CA ASP A 219 20.66 -33.42 -1.09
C ASP A 219 20.91 -34.64 -0.18
N ASP A 220 21.48 -34.45 1.02
CA ASP A 220 21.64 -35.52 1.99
C ASP A 220 20.33 -35.81 2.73
N SER A 221 20.04 -37.09 2.99
CA SER A 221 18.85 -37.52 3.74
C SER A 221 18.78 -37.02 5.19
N ASN A 222 19.88 -36.50 5.74
CA ASN A 222 19.95 -35.90 7.07
C ASN A 222 19.97 -34.36 7.00
N SER A 223 19.82 -33.75 5.82
CA SER A 223 19.68 -32.29 5.70
C SER A 223 18.30 -31.86 6.20
N ASP A 224 18.26 -30.71 6.86
CA ASP A 224 17.02 -30.02 7.20
C ASP A 224 16.55 -29.17 6.01
N ASP A 225 15.25 -28.85 6.00
CA ASP A 225 14.66 -27.81 5.15
C ASP A 225 14.81 -26.47 5.87
N VAL A 226 15.80 -25.67 5.46
CA VAL A 226 16.16 -24.42 6.13
C VAL A 226 15.50 -23.25 5.44
N ILE A 227 14.74 -22.46 6.18
CA ILE A 227 14.14 -21.23 5.70
C ILE A 227 15.12 -20.09 5.98
N VAL A 228 15.52 -19.37 4.94
CA VAL A 228 16.54 -18.32 5.00
C VAL A 228 15.91 -16.98 4.68
N SER A 229 16.04 -16.02 5.59
CA SER A 229 15.49 -14.67 5.45
C SER A 229 16.41 -13.75 4.62
N ASP A 230 15.89 -12.62 4.14
CA ASP A 230 16.73 -11.59 3.51
C ASP A 230 17.81 -11.06 4.46
N GLY A 231 19.07 -11.18 4.04
CA GLY A 231 20.25 -10.80 4.81
C GLY A 231 20.67 -11.83 5.86
N GLU A 232 20.03 -13.01 5.91
CA GLU A 232 20.37 -14.05 6.87
C GLU A 232 21.69 -14.74 6.50
N THR A 233 22.45 -15.15 7.52
CA THR A 233 23.79 -15.71 7.38
C THR A 233 23.86 -17.13 7.92
N LEU A 234 24.43 -18.04 7.14
CA LEU A 234 24.67 -19.43 7.53
C LEU A 234 26.17 -19.67 7.69
N SER A 235 26.59 -20.30 8.78
CA SER A 235 27.98 -20.65 9.03
C SER A 235 28.33 -22.01 8.45
N ALA A 236 29.48 -22.13 7.78
CA ALA A 236 29.99 -23.40 7.29
C ALA A 236 30.65 -24.21 8.43
N THR A 237 29.91 -25.10 9.07
CA THR A 237 30.40 -25.81 10.27
C THR A 237 31.21 -27.06 9.95
N SER A 238 31.02 -27.65 8.77
CA SER A 238 31.70 -28.87 8.37
C SER A 238 31.98 -28.91 6.87
N GLY A 239 33.17 -29.41 6.50
CA GLY A 239 33.61 -29.48 5.11
C GLY A 239 34.15 -28.16 4.57
N SER A 240 34.83 -28.25 3.42
CA SER A 240 35.20 -27.10 2.59
C SER A 240 34.82 -27.47 1.17
N SER A 241 34.08 -26.60 0.50
CA SER A 241 33.59 -26.85 -0.84
C SER A 241 33.53 -25.56 -1.64
N ASP A 242 33.68 -25.71 -2.95
CA ASP A 242 33.29 -24.67 -3.87
C ASP A 242 31.77 -24.76 -4.08
N ILE A 243 31.06 -23.68 -3.81
CA ILE A 243 29.67 -23.49 -4.21
C ILE A 243 29.66 -22.91 -5.62
N THR A 244 29.00 -23.61 -6.54
CA THR A 244 28.87 -23.21 -7.94
C THR A 244 27.41 -23.03 -8.28
N VAL A 245 27.09 -21.88 -8.87
CA VAL A 245 25.79 -21.61 -9.46
C VAL A 245 26.04 -21.27 -10.93
N ALA A 246 25.44 -22.06 -11.81
CA ALA A 246 25.65 -21.97 -13.26
C ALA A 246 27.14 -22.03 -13.66
N SER A 247 27.78 -20.88 -13.90
CA SER A 247 29.20 -20.77 -14.30
C SER A 247 30.07 -19.97 -13.33
N SER A 248 29.49 -19.52 -12.21
CA SER A 248 30.15 -18.71 -11.19
C SER A 248 30.36 -19.55 -9.95
N THR A 249 31.54 -19.41 -9.34
CA THR A 249 31.95 -20.24 -8.21
C THR A 249 32.52 -19.37 -7.11
N ILE A 250 32.12 -19.64 -5.87
CA ILE A 250 32.72 -19.11 -4.66
C ILE A 250 33.25 -20.26 -3.82
N THR A 251 34.37 -20.06 -3.13
CA THR A 251 34.94 -21.07 -2.23
C THR A 251 34.43 -20.82 -0.82
N ILE A 252 33.89 -21.86 -0.18
CA ILE A 252 33.48 -21.85 1.22
C ILE A 252 34.38 -22.80 2.00
N ASN A 253 35.01 -22.31 3.06
CA ASN A 253 35.80 -23.14 3.98
C ASN A 253 35.07 -23.34 5.30
N GLN A 254 35.42 -24.40 6.02
CA GLN A 254 34.97 -24.56 7.40
C GLN A 254 35.32 -23.31 8.23
N GLY A 255 34.30 -22.75 8.88
CA GLY A 255 34.36 -21.54 9.69
C GLY A 255 34.17 -20.24 8.91
N ASP A 256 33.81 -20.30 7.62
CA ASP A 256 33.34 -19.14 6.86
C ASP A 256 31.84 -18.93 7.06
N ASP A 257 31.42 -17.66 7.05
CA ASP A 257 30.01 -17.25 7.11
C ASP A 257 29.50 -16.89 5.72
N VAL A 258 28.27 -17.30 5.40
CA VAL A 258 27.65 -17.19 4.08
C VAL A 258 26.31 -16.46 4.19
N THR A 259 26.22 -15.23 3.70
CA THR A 259 25.01 -14.41 3.73
C THR A 259 24.17 -14.59 2.48
N PHE A 260 22.85 -14.70 2.63
CA PHE A 260 21.85 -14.77 1.58
C PHE A 260 21.04 -13.47 1.56
N ASP A 261 21.29 -12.65 0.56
CA ASP A 261 20.55 -11.41 0.34
C ASP A 261 19.54 -11.62 -0.80
N VAL A 262 18.26 -11.36 -0.54
CA VAL A 262 17.22 -11.38 -1.58
C VAL A 262 17.29 -10.06 -2.33
N ILE A 263 17.93 -10.08 -3.49
CA ILE A 263 18.14 -8.88 -4.32
C ILE A 263 16.91 -8.60 -5.18
N ALA A 264 16.23 -9.64 -5.61
CA ALA A 264 14.99 -9.58 -6.38
C ALA A 264 14.13 -10.83 -6.18
N ASN A 265 12.90 -10.76 -6.70
CA ASN A 265 11.92 -11.86 -6.71
C ASN A 265 12.48 -13.19 -7.23
N ASP A 266 13.52 -13.15 -8.07
CA ASP A 266 14.13 -14.26 -8.78
C ASP A 266 15.67 -14.25 -8.70
N GLU A 267 16.24 -13.45 -7.79
CA GLU A 267 17.68 -13.32 -7.63
C GLU A 267 18.06 -13.23 -6.15
N VAL A 268 18.77 -14.26 -5.68
CA VAL A 268 19.32 -14.33 -4.33
C VAL A 268 20.84 -14.31 -4.45
N ARG A 269 21.47 -13.33 -3.82
CA ARG A 269 22.92 -13.18 -3.77
C ARG A 269 23.45 -13.90 -2.55
N ILE A 270 24.34 -14.85 -2.79
CA ILE A 270 25.11 -15.55 -1.78
C ILE A 270 26.46 -14.88 -1.67
N THR A 271 26.87 -14.47 -0.48
CA THR A 271 28.15 -13.80 -0.21
C THR A 271 28.93 -14.57 0.84
N ASN A 272 30.19 -14.92 0.57
CA ASN A 272 31.10 -15.39 1.62
C ASN A 272 31.66 -14.16 2.34
N GLU A 273 31.27 -13.93 3.58
CA GLU A 273 31.64 -12.75 4.36
C GLU A 273 33.15 -12.71 4.67
N ASN A 274 33.82 -13.87 4.70
CA ASN A 274 35.26 -13.95 4.98
C ASN A 274 36.10 -13.51 3.78
N THR A 275 35.66 -13.81 2.55
CA THR A 275 36.40 -13.45 1.32
C THR A 275 35.85 -12.21 0.61
N GLY A 276 34.57 -11.89 0.83
CA GLY A 276 33.80 -10.88 0.10
C GLY A 276 33.41 -11.31 -1.31
N ASP A 277 33.66 -12.56 -1.69
CA ASP A 277 33.24 -13.10 -2.99
C ASP A 277 31.74 -13.43 -2.94
N SER A 278 31.03 -13.17 -4.05
CA SER A 278 29.59 -13.42 -4.13
C SER A 278 29.19 -14.08 -5.46
N VAL A 279 28.08 -14.81 -5.40
CA VAL A 279 27.41 -15.40 -6.55
C VAL A 279 25.90 -15.21 -6.39
N SER A 280 25.22 -14.87 -7.48
CA SER A 280 23.75 -14.84 -7.50
C SER A 280 23.20 -16.14 -8.06
N PHE A 281 22.08 -16.61 -7.51
CA PHE A 281 21.28 -17.69 -8.08
C PHE A 281 19.81 -17.30 -8.15
N ASN A 282 19.12 -17.93 -9.08
CA ASN A 282 17.67 -17.88 -9.14
C ASN A 282 17.14 -19.15 -8.44
N PRO A 283 16.40 -19.04 -7.33
CA PRO A 283 15.96 -20.18 -6.53
C PRO A 283 14.91 -21.08 -7.20
N PHE A 284 14.32 -20.64 -8.32
CA PHE A 284 13.32 -21.39 -9.09
C PHE A 284 13.93 -22.16 -10.25
N ASP A 285 14.97 -21.58 -10.87
CA ASP A 285 15.56 -22.12 -12.11
C ASP A 285 16.87 -22.86 -11.88
N ASN A 286 17.58 -22.54 -10.80
CA ASN A 286 18.92 -23.04 -10.55
C ASN A 286 19.01 -23.68 -9.16
N GLN A 287 19.80 -24.74 -9.12
CA GLN A 287 20.29 -25.33 -7.88
C GLN A 287 21.69 -24.80 -7.58
N ILE A 288 22.07 -24.86 -6.31
CA ILE A 288 23.42 -24.54 -5.87
C ILE A 288 24.22 -25.85 -5.84
N ASP A 289 25.17 -26.02 -6.75
CA ASP A 289 26.02 -27.21 -6.80
C ASP A 289 27.19 -27.06 -5.82
N THR A 290 27.48 -28.12 -5.07
CA THR A 290 28.63 -28.19 -4.16
C THR A 290 29.66 -29.18 -4.69
N ALA A 291 30.93 -28.77 -4.80
CA ALA A 291 32.00 -29.64 -5.32
C ALA A 291 32.39 -30.79 -4.37
N SER A 292 32.16 -30.63 -3.06
CA SER A 292 32.48 -31.58 -1.99
C SER A 292 31.44 -31.45 -0.88
N ALA A 293 31.42 -32.42 0.04
CA ALA A 293 30.47 -32.36 1.17
C ALA A 293 30.67 -31.08 1.98
N LEU A 294 29.57 -30.35 2.20
CA LEU A 294 29.51 -29.10 2.92
C LEU A 294 28.29 -29.11 3.85
N THR A 295 28.47 -28.61 5.06
CA THR A 295 27.38 -28.34 6.00
C THR A 295 27.33 -26.84 6.24
N LEU A 296 26.18 -26.24 5.92
CA LEU A 296 25.83 -24.88 6.30
C LEU A 296 24.82 -24.95 7.44
N GLU A 297 24.99 -24.14 8.47
CA GLU A 297 24.17 -24.15 9.67
C GLU A 297 23.68 -22.73 9.94
N ASN A 298 22.37 -22.54 10.18
CA ASN A 298 21.83 -21.25 10.62
C ASN A 298 22.09 -21.02 12.13
N ASP A 299 21.72 -19.85 12.64
CA ASP A 299 21.89 -19.52 14.06
C ASP A 299 21.03 -20.41 15.00
N ASP A 300 19.98 -21.05 14.47
CA ASP A 300 19.09 -21.97 15.18
C ASP A 300 19.63 -23.42 15.23
N GLY A 301 20.70 -23.71 14.48
CA GLY A 301 21.36 -25.02 14.44
C GLY A 301 20.80 -26.00 13.39
N ASP A 302 19.87 -25.55 12.54
CA ASP A 302 19.37 -26.31 11.40
C ASP A 302 20.44 -26.37 10.31
N GLN A 303 20.60 -27.55 9.71
CA GLN A 303 21.73 -27.84 8.83
C GLN A 303 21.29 -28.15 7.41
N ILE A 304 21.78 -27.35 6.46
CA ILE A 304 21.81 -27.73 5.05
C ILE A 304 23.03 -28.62 4.84
N ILE A 305 22.81 -29.92 4.58
CA ILE A 305 23.89 -30.90 4.40
C ILE A 305 23.94 -31.35 2.95
N THR A 306 25.11 -31.19 2.34
CA THR A 306 25.37 -31.66 0.99
C THR A 306 26.35 -32.82 0.95
N THR A 307 26.13 -33.74 0.02
CA THR A 307 27.03 -34.88 -0.20
C THR A 307 28.22 -34.50 -1.10
N SER A 308 29.13 -35.46 -1.37
CA SER A 308 30.24 -35.19 -2.28
C SER A 308 29.74 -35.03 -3.73
N SER A 309 29.88 -33.84 -4.30
CA SER A 309 29.19 -33.44 -5.54
C SER A 309 27.66 -33.31 -5.36
N GLY A 310 27.23 -32.76 -4.22
CA GLY A 310 25.83 -32.59 -3.83
C GLY A 310 25.21 -31.28 -4.30
N GLN A 311 23.94 -31.07 -3.94
CA GLN A 311 23.12 -29.94 -4.39
C GLN A 311 22.37 -29.34 -3.21
N ILE A 312 22.20 -28.02 -3.21
CA ILE A 312 21.20 -27.32 -2.40
C ILE A 312 20.13 -26.82 -3.36
N THR A 313 18.89 -27.18 -3.10
CA THR A 313 17.73 -26.85 -3.91
C THR A 313 16.80 -25.92 -3.16
N GLY A 314 16.23 -24.93 -3.83
CA GLY A 314 14.96 -24.32 -3.37
C GLY A 314 13.78 -25.26 -3.65
N LEU A 315 12.56 -24.86 -3.28
CA LEU A 315 11.33 -25.60 -3.64
C LEU A 315 11.30 -25.89 -5.14
N ALA A 316 11.41 -27.17 -5.50
CA ALA A 316 11.59 -27.60 -6.87
C ALA A 316 10.39 -27.24 -7.75
N SER A 317 10.63 -26.95 -9.04
CA SER A 317 9.59 -26.65 -10.04
C SER A 317 8.56 -27.77 -10.27
N SER A 318 8.73 -28.93 -9.65
CA SER A 318 7.79 -30.07 -9.66
C SER A 318 7.04 -30.30 -8.34
N GLU A 319 7.46 -29.67 -7.25
CA GLU A 319 6.83 -29.74 -5.92
C GLU A 319 5.90 -28.54 -5.67
N VAL A 320 6.05 -27.50 -6.48
CA VAL A 320 5.15 -26.35 -6.67
C VAL A 320 5.16 -26.03 -8.17
N SER A 321 4.11 -25.51 -8.81
CA SER A 321 4.17 -25.12 -10.24
C SER A 321 4.73 -23.70 -10.45
N LEU A 322 5.93 -23.44 -9.94
CA LEU A 322 6.58 -22.13 -10.02
C LEU A 322 7.15 -21.87 -11.43
N THR A 323 6.35 -21.30 -12.34
CA THR A 323 6.89 -20.50 -13.47
C THR A 323 6.76 -18.98 -13.23
N THR A 324 6.22 -18.62 -12.07
CA THR A 324 6.37 -17.33 -11.39
C THR A 324 6.80 -17.57 -9.93
N SER A 325 7.30 -16.51 -9.29
CA SER A 325 8.15 -16.56 -8.09
C SER A 325 7.47 -15.96 -6.86
N GLN A 326 6.79 -16.74 -6.03
CA GLN A 326 6.46 -16.31 -4.66
C GLN A 326 6.54 -17.47 -3.69
N VAL A 327 7.61 -17.40 -2.89
CA VAL A 327 8.00 -18.28 -1.80
C VAL A 327 8.70 -17.33 -0.83
N LEU A 328 8.21 -17.25 0.43
CA LEU A 328 7.85 -15.99 1.11
C LEU A 328 8.35 -14.67 0.47
N LEU A 329 7.75 -14.39 -0.68
CA LEU A 329 7.22 -13.08 -1.03
C LEU A 329 5.69 -13.19 -1.10
N VAL A 330 5.11 -14.10 -0.30
CA VAL A 330 3.78 -14.70 -0.48
C VAL A 330 2.70 -13.83 0.16
N ASN A 331 2.35 -12.78 -0.56
CA ASN A 331 0.95 -12.44 -0.71
C ASN A 331 0.59 -12.28 -2.19
N GLU A 332 -0.56 -12.81 -2.56
CA GLU A 332 -1.20 -12.72 -3.86
C GLU A 332 -1.84 -11.33 -4.02
N ASP A 333 -2.31 -10.73 -2.90
CA ASP A 333 -2.47 -9.29 -2.74
C ASP A 333 -1.15 -8.57 -2.38
N TYR A 334 0.01 -9.09 -2.80
CA TYR A 334 1.07 -8.17 -3.22
C TYR A 334 0.59 -7.42 -4.48
N SER A 335 -0.29 -6.46 -4.25
CA SER A 335 -0.61 -5.39 -5.16
C SER A 335 0.59 -4.42 -5.13
N THR A 336 1.47 -4.51 -6.13
CA THR A 336 2.53 -3.53 -6.38
C THR A 336 1.93 -2.11 -6.43
N GLY A 337 2.06 -1.33 -5.35
CA GLY A 337 1.77 0.11 -5.29
C GLY A 337 0.37 0.54 -5.75
N GLY A 338 -0.64 -0.32 -5.59
CA GLY A 338 -1.99 -0.08 -6.11
C GLY A 338 -2.91 0.76 -5.22
N GLY A 339 -2.78 0.64 -3.89
CA GLY A 339 -3.74 1.14 -2.89
C GLY A 339 -3.70 2.65 -2.64
N GLY A 340 -3.65 3.46 -3.69
CA GLY A 340 -3.87 4.90 -3.52
C GLY A 340 -2.89 5.60 -2.56
N VAL A 341 -3.43 6.45 -1.70
CA VAL A 341 -2.70 7.20 -0.67
C VAL A 341 -3.27 6.87 0.71
N SER A 342 -2.42 6.37 1.62
CA SER A 342 -2.78 5.96 2.99
C SER A 342 -2.43 6.98 4.07
N GLU A 343 -1.63 8.00 3.74
CA GLU A 343 -1.34 9.11 4.65
C GLU A 343 -1.22 10.41 3.87
N ILE A 344 -1.80 11.48 4.37
CA ILE A 344 -1.66 12.83 3.83
C ILE A 344 -0.91 13.69 4.83
N SER A 345 0.25 14.17 4.42
CA SER A 345 1.08 15.13 5.13
C SER A 345 0.86 16.53 4.54
N VAL A 346 0.26 17.42 5.33
CA VAL A 346 0.06 18.83 5.00
C VAL A 346 1.02 19.68 5.82
N ILE A 347 1.89 20.43 5.14
CA ILE A 347 2.74 21.43 5.80
C ILE A 347 1.95 22.73 5.91
N ALA A 348 1.70 23.15 7.15
CA ALA A 348 0.91 24.32 7.47
C ALA A 348 1.76 25.37 8.22
N ILE A 349 1.45 26.63 7.96
CA ILE A 349 1.98 27.80 8.66
C ILE A 349 0.84 28.72 9.09
N LYS A 350 1.11 29.60 10.05
CA LYS A 350 0.12 30.54 10.55
C LYS A 350 -0.22 31.60 9.49
N GLY A 351 -1.51 31.78 9.24
CA GLY A 351 -2.03 32.76 8.29
C GLY A 351 -1.70 34.19 8.73
N SER A 352 -1.55 35.08 7.74
CA SER A 352 -1.18 36.47 7.98
C SER A 352 -2.29 37.19 8.75
N GLY A 353 -2.00 37.61 9.99
CA GLY A 353 -2.94 38.32 10.84
C GLY A 353 -3.84 37.42 11.70
N ALA A 354 -3.62 36.11 11.70
CA ALA A 354 -4.20 35.20 12.68
C ALA A 354 -3.47 35.34 14.04
N ASP A 355 -4.23 35.22 15.14
CA ASP A 355 -3.65 35.01 16.48
C ASP A 355 -3.02 33.61 16.57
N GLN A 356 -2.40 33.27 17.69
CA GLN A 356 -1.85 31.92 17.92
C GLN A 356 -2.95 30.87 17.76
N ILE A 357 -2.63 29.75 17.12
CA ILE A 357 -3.61 28.71 16.79
C ILE A 357 -3.33 27.48 17.64
N ASN A 358 -4.25 27.14 18.54
CA ASN A 358 -4.13 25.91 19.31
C ASN A 358 -4.65 24.71 18.49
N LEU A 359 -3.75 23.82 18.09
CA LEU A 359 -4.13 22.62 17.33
C LEU A 359 -4.80 21.55 18.19
N GLU A 360 -4.69 21.57 19.52
CA GLU A 360 -5.44 20.66 20.40
C GLU A 360 -6.95 20.91 20.37
N GLN A 361 -7.34 22.17 20.13
CA GLN A 361 -8.74 22.59 20.03
C GLN A 361 -9.21 22.75 18.58
N THR A 362 -8.35 22.39 17.63
CA THR A 362 -8.69 22.38 16.21
C THR A 362 -9.30 21.03 15.85
N THR A 363 -10.31 21.05 15.00
CA THR A 363 -10.91 19.84 14.44
C THR A 363 -10.74 19.82 12.93
N ILE A 364 -10.47 18.66 12.35
CA ILE A 364 -10.35 18.50 10.90
C ILE A 364 -11.48 17.60 10.42
N THR A 365 -12.42 18.13 9.63
CA THR A 365 -13.43 17.30 9.00
C THR A 365 -12.93 16.79 7.66
N THR A 366 -12.84 15.49 7.49
CA THR A 366 -12.53 14.85 6.20
C THR A 366 -13.84 14.59 5.46
N ILE A 367 -13.87 14.91 4.16
CA ILE A 367 -15.00 14.66 3.27
C ILE A 367 -14.44 13.94 2.05
N GLY A 368 -14.66 12.64 1.98
CA GLY A 368 -14.08 11.77 0.96
C GLY A 368 -15.00 10.60 0.57
N PRO A 369 -14.49 9.68 -0.28
CA PRO A 369 -15.22 8.49 -0.70
C PRO A 369 -15.54 7.55 0.46
N SER A 370 -14.67 7.48 1.47
CA SER A 370 -14.84 6.72 2.73
C SER A 370 -15.88 7.34 3.69
N GLY A 371 -16.51 8.45 3.31
CA GLY A 371 -17.51 9.15 4.11
C GLY A 371 -17.02 10.48 4.68
N THR A 372 -17.63 10.89 5.80
CA THR A 372 -17.32 12.16 6.47
C THR A 372 -16.99 11.91 7.92
N ASN A 373 -15.76 12.22 8.33
CA ASN A 373 -15.27 12.04 9.70
C ASN A 373 -14.75 13.36 10.27
N THR A 374 -14.92 13.58 11.57
CA THR A 374 -14.34 14.75 12.26
C THR A 374 -13.21 14.29 13.15
N LEU A 375 -11.98 14.61 12.74
CA LEU A 375 -10.75 14.25 13.43
C LEU A 375 -10.44 15.23 14.55
N THR A 376 -9.97 14.68 15.67
CA THR A 376 -9.48 15.43 16.83
C THR A 376 -7.96 15.31 16.96
N TYR A 377 -7.33 16.15 17.78
CA TYR A 377 -5.88 16.11 17.95
C TYR A 377 -5.42 14.82 18.63
N GLY A 378 -4.57 14.04 17.95
CA GLY A 378 -4.05 12.73 18.39
C GLY A 378 -2.59 12.74 18.85
N GLY A 379 -1.95 13.91 18.97
CA GLY A 379 -0.51 13.99 19.25
C GLY A 379 0.32 13.94 17.96
N ASN A 380 1.30 13.04 17.88
CA ASN A 380 2.28 13.01 16.79
C ASN A 380 1.92 12.08 15.62
N SER A 381 0.83 11.32 15.74
CA SER A 381 0.37 10.33 14.75
C SER A 381 -1.12 10.51 14.47
N ALA A 382 -1.60 9.94 13.36
CA ALA A 382 -3.00 9.97 12.98
C ALA A 382 -3.62 8.57 13.02
N THR A 383 -4.86 8.48 13.50
CA THR A 383 -5.70 7.28 13.41
C THR A 383 -6.84 7.56 12.44
N GLU A 384 -7.08 6.65 11.50
CA GLU A 384 -8.17 6.77 10.52
C GLU A 384 -9.50 7.07 11.21
N GLY A 385 -10.24 8.06 10.70
CA GLY A 385 -11.59 8.40 11.17
C GLY A 385 -11.67 9.08 12.56
N GLU A 386 -10.61 9.05 13.36
CA GLU A 386 -10.65 9.50 14.75
C GLU A 386 -9.73 10.71 15.03
N THR A 387 -8.45 10.63 14.64
CA THR A 387 -7.44 11.61 15.07
C THR A 387 -6.51 12.06 13.94
N PHE A 388 -6.02 13.30 14.05
CA PHE A 388 -4.94 13.81 13.22
C PHE A 388 -3.68 14.01 14.07
N GLY A 389 -2.52 13.82 13.43
CA GLY A 389 -1.22 14.03 14.04
C GLY A 389 -0.66 15.41 13.71
N VAL A 390 0.21 15.93 14.56
CA VAL A 390 0.98 17.15 14.31
C VAL A 390 2.43 16.92 14.69
N GLN A 391 3.35 17.29 13.79
CA GLN A 391 4.78 17.22 14.02
C GLN A 391 5.43 18.57 13.71
N ALA A 392 6.40 18.98 14.52
CA ALA A 392 7.19 20.17 14.24
C ALA A 392 8.16 19.90 13.08
N VAL A 393 8.07 20.73 12.02
CA VAL A 393 9.09 20.77 10.96
C VAL A 393 10.07 21.91 11.23
N GLN A 394 9.55 23.03 11.70
CA GLN A 394 10.33 24.16 12.19
C GLN A 394 9.58 24.73 13.40
N ASP A 395 10.21 24.67 14.55
CA ASP A 395 9.72 25.15 15.83
C ASP A 395 10.94 25.51 16.66
N GLU A 396 11.23 26.80 16.81
CA GLU A 396 12.43 27.26 17.53
C GLU A 396 12.18 27.44 19.02
N ASP A 397 10.91 27.50 19.44
CA ASP A 397 10.49 27.74 20.82
C ASP A 397 9.76 26.57 21.48
N ASP A 398 9.71 25.40 20.80
CA ASP A 398 9.02 24.18 21.22
C ASP A 398 7.54 24.46 21.58
N SER A 399 6.88 25.26 20.74
CA SER A 399 5.51 25.73 20.94
C SER A 399 4.42 24.72 20.54
N LEU A 400 4.78 23.62 19.86
CA LEU A 400 3.85 22.51 19.55
C LEU A 400 3.04 22.11 20.80
N PRO A 401 1.69 22.05 20.74
CA PRO A 401 0.80 22.11 19.56
C PRO A 401 0.20 23.50 19.23
N VAL A 402 0.72 24.57 19.82
CA VAL A 402 0.28 25.93 19.54
C VAL A 402 1.13 26.53 18.44
N MET A 403 0.50 26.91 17.32
CA MET A 403 1.20 27.50 16.17
C MET A 403 1.36 29.01 16.32
N THR A 404 2.57 29.51 16.11
CA THR A 404 2.99 30.92 16.19
C THR A 404 3.53 31.45 14.84
N ASP A 405 4.02 32.71 14.85
CA ASP A 405 4.48 33.46 13.66
C ASP A 405 5.82 33.01 13.07
N ALA A 406 6.47 31.98 13.64
CA ALA A 406 7.71 31.39 13.12
C ALA A 406 7.58 29.89 12.77
N ASP A 407 6.44 29.27 13.11
CA ASP A 407 6.34 27.82 13.10
C ASP A 407 5.90 27.25 11.76
N ARG A 408 6.35 26.03 11.53
CA ARG A 408 5.91 25.18 10.44
C ARG A 408 5.62 23.81 11.00
N PHE A 409 4.34 23.45 10.99
CA PHE A 409 3.89 22.16 11.46
C PHE A 409 3.46 21.28 10.28
N ARG A 410 3.77 20.00 10.38
CA ARG A 410 3.25 18.95 9.52
C ARG A 410 2.00 18.42 10.21
N ILE A 411 0.85 18.61 9.57
CA ILE A 411 -0.41 18.00 9.94
C ILE A 411 -0.51 16.68 9.18
N ILE A 412 -0.69 15.59 9.90
CA ILE A 412 -0.77 14.22 9.39
C ILE A 412 -2.22 13.78 9.49
N VAL A 413 -2.78 13.30 8.39
CA VAL A 413 -4.14 12.77 8.31
C VAL A 413 -4.10 11.40 7.66
N ASN A 414 -4.73 10.41 8.29
CA ASN A 414 -4.95 9.10 7.70
C ASN A 414 -6.36 9.09 7.04
N PRO A 415 -6.46 9.11 5.70
CA PRO A 415 -7.74 9.02 4.99
C PRO A 415 -8.31 7.59 4.91
N GLY A 416 -7.63 6.59 5.48
CA GLY A 416 -7.82 5.18 5.18
C GLY A 416 -7.06 4.83 3.91
N THR A 417 -7.79 4.66 2.82
CA THR A 417 -7.24 4.42 1.48
C THR A 417 -7.93 5.36 0.50
N LEU A 418 -7.17 6.31 -0.07
CA LEU A 418 -7.68 7.21 -1.12
C LEU A 418 -7.17 6.75 -2.48
N GLU A 419 -8.02 6.16 -3.32
CA GLU A 419 -7.62 5.51 -4.57
C GLU A 419 -7.10 6.50 -5.62
N THR A 420 -6.45 5.97 -6.66
CA THR A 420 -5.95 6.79 -7.77
C THR A 420 -7.08 7.54 -8.48
N GLY A 421 -6.92 8.85 -8.65
CA GLY A 421 -7.94 9.70 -9.26
C GLY A 421 -9.04 10.17 -8.31
N GLU A 422 -9.05 9.71 -7.05
CA GLU A 422 -10.01 10.17 -6.05
C GLU A 422 -9.61 11.52 -5.44
N THR A 423 -10.61 12.21 -4.89
CA THR A 423 -10.43 13.51 -4.25
C THR A 423 -11.03 13.49 -2.85
N MET A 424 -10.33 14.11 -1.91
CA MET A 424 -10.81 14.34 -0.56
C MET A 424 -10.71 15.82 -0.21
N THR A 425 -11.62 16.32 0.61
CA THR A 425 -11.57 17.67 1.16
C THR A 425 -11.35 17.60 2.66
N LEU A 426 -10.41 18.38 3.17
CA LEU A 426 -10.13 18.56 4.59
C LEU A 426 -10.62 19.96 4.98
N GLU A 427 -11.58 20.04 5.90
CA GLU A 427 -12.04 21.30 6.48
C GLU A 427 -11.44 21.47 7.88
N VAL A 428 -10.43 22.32 7.99
CA VAL A 428 -9.75 22.60 9.25
C VAL A 428 -10.47 23.73 9.96
N THR A 429 -11.04 23.45 11.13
CA THR A 429 -11.76 24.42 11.97
C THR A 429 -10.96 24.72 13.23
N THR A 430 -10.53 25.96 13.38
CA THR A 430 -9.76 26.44 14.56
C THR A 430 -10.68 26.80 15.73
N GLU A 431 -10.11 26.98 16.94
CA GLU A 431 -10.86 27.37 18.15
C GLU A 431 -11.66 28.68 18.00
N SER A 432 -11.19 29.58 17.13
CA SER A 432 -11.83 30.86 16.85
C SER A 432 -13.02 30.73 15.89
N GLY A 433 -13.28 29.53 15.38
CA GLY A 433 -14.36 29.22 14.44
C GLY A 433 -14.03 29.52 12.97
N ALA A 434 -12.79 29.92 12.65
CA ALA A 434 -12.36 30.05 11.26
C ALA A 434 -12.11 28.67 10.63
N THR A 435 -12.68 28.47 9.45
CA THR A 435 -12.55 27.24 8.66
C THR A 435 -11.61 27.46 7.48
N THR A 436 -10.74 26.49 7.20
CA THR A 436 -9.84 26.47 6.04
C THR A 436 -10.10 25.19 5.25
N GLU A 437 -10.44 25.32 3.97
CA GLU A 437 -10.68 24.19 3.07
C GLU A 437 -9.38 23.79 2.35
N ILE A 438 -9.01 22.51 2.43
CA ILE A 438 -7.84 21.95 1.76
C ILE A 438 -8.30 20.78 0.89
N ARG A 439 -8.18 20.93 -0.42
CA ARG A 439 -8.52 19.87 -1.38
C ARG A 439 -7.29 19.04 -1.71
N VAL A 440 -7.48 17.73 -1.67
CA VAL A 440 -6.48 16.69 -1.94
C VAL A 440 -6.98 15.90 -3.14
N SER A 441 -6.13 15.72 -4.16
CA SER A 441 -6.46 14.95 -5.36
C SER A 441 -5.33 13.99 -5.65
N VAL A 442 -5.65 12.70 -5.70
CA VAL A 442 -4.66 11.67 -6.02
C VAL A 442 -4.48 11.60 -7.53
N PRO A 443 -3.24 11.57 -8.05
CA PRO A 443 -2.98 11.32 -9.47
C PRO A 443 -3.58 10.00 -9.97
N ASN A 444 -3.84 9.90 -11.28
CA ASN A 444 -4.38 8.68 -11.90
C ASN A 444 -3.36 7.51 -11.99
N THR A 445 -2.11 7.71 -11.57
CA THR A 445 -1.02 6.71 -11.62
C THR A 445 -0.08 6.92 -10.44
N LEU A 446 0.22 5.84 -9.69
CA LEU A 446 1.06 5.89 -8.48
C LEU A 446 2.15 4.81 -8.40
N SER A 447 1.87 3.57 -8.82
CA SER A 447 2.80 2.45 -8.61
C SER A 447 4.18 2.73 -9.22
N GLY A 448 5.22 2.69 -8.36
CA GLY A 448 6.58 3.16 -8.65
C GLY A 448 7.03 4.38 -7.82
N GLU A 449 6.12 5.09 -7.16
CA GLU A 449 6.40 6.24 -6.29
C GLU A 449 6.04 5.93 -4.82
N THR A 450 6.91 6.28 -3.88
CA THR A 450 6.63 6.13 -2.43
C THR A 450 5.91 7.35 -1.83
N ALA A 451 5.96 8.49 -2.53
CA ALA A 451 5.26 9.72 -2.14
C ALA A 451 4.86 10.52 -3.38
N VAL A 452 3.66 11.10 -3.36
CA VAL A 452 3.13 11.90 -4.47
C VAL A 452 2.63 13.25 -3.99
N GLN A 453 2.70 14.25 -4.87
CA GLN A 453 2.06 15.54 -4.61
C GLN A 453 0.55 15.40 -4.81
N VAL A 454 -0.22 15.82 -3.80
CA VAL A 454 -1.69 15.65 -3.73
C VAL A 454 -2.44 16.97 -3.55
#